data_AF-A0A7I8C3M1-F1
#
_entry.id   AF-A0A7I8C3M1-F1
#
_cell.length_a   1.000
_cell.length_b   1.000
_cell.length_c   1.000
_cell.angle_alpha   90.00
_cell.angle_beta   90.00
_cell.angle_gamma   90.00
#
_symmetry.space_group_name_H-M   'P 1'
#
loop_
_entity.id
_entity.type
_entity.pdbx_description
1 polymer ?
#
loop_
_entity_poly.entity_id
_entity_poly.type
_entity_poly.pdbx_seq_one_letter_code
_entity_poly.pdbx_strand_id
1 'polypeptide(L)'
;MPVQALAARLTMPVFWAKLALPVSMTAAGVAVLSRLSQPGVPTERAWKLLCVPIVLVWLSALAVLAGAPAPMREALILGHTWRACLAHIVQLSIPGFAALLIAMRGLAPTRPALAGATTGLLAGAIGALAYCLRCPEMAPPFWATWYLAGMSVPALIGALVGPRAMRW
;
A
#
# COMPACT_ATOMS: atom_id res chain seq x y z
N MET A 1 -19.56 -11.16 -4.27
CA MET A 1 -19.47 -10.86 -5.72
C MET A 1 -19.41 -12.20 -6.46
N PRO A 2 -20.15 -12.38 -7.56
CA PRO A 2 -20.07 -13.60 -8.34
C PRO A 2 -18.66 -13.73 -8.93
N VAL A 3 -18.05 -14.91 -8.80
CA VAL A 3 -16.69 -15.24 -9.29
C VAL A 3 -16.51 -14.86 -10.77
N GLN A 4 -17.60 -14.88 -11.54
CA GLN A 4 -17.70 -14.49 -12.94
C GLN A 4 -17.20 -13.07 -13.22
N ALA A 5 -17.47 -12.11 -12.33
CA ALA A 5 -17.04 -10.71 -12.51
C ALA A 5 -15.53 -10.52 -12.30
N LEU A 6 -14.88 -11.38 -11.50
CA LEU A 6 -13.43 -11.38 -11.34
C LEU A 6 -12.75 -11.94 -12.58
N ALA A 7 -13.26 -13.06 -13.11
CA ALA A 7 -12.72 -13.67 -14.32
C ALA A 7 -12.67 -12.69 -15.51
N ALA A 8 -13.71 -11.87 -15.68
CA ALA A 8 -13.75 -10.84 -16.71
C ALA A 8 -12.71 -9.71 -16.50
N ARG A 9 -12.31 -9.42 -15.26
CA ARG A 9 -11.29 -8.39 -14.98
C ARG A 9 -9.87 -8.91 -15.20
N LEU A 10 -9.63 -10.21 -15.00
CA LEU A 10 -8.32 -10.83 -15.21
C LEU A 10 -7.84 -10.72 -16.67
N THR A 11 -8.74 -10.56 -17.63
CA THR A 11 -8.40 -10.36 -19.04
C THR A 11 -8.00 -8.92 -19.36
N MET A 12 -8.23 -7.96 -18.44
CA MET A 12 -7.92 -6.55 -18.67
C MET A 12 -6.47 -6.23 -18.29
N PRO A 13 -5.64 -5.66 -19.19
CA PRO A 13 -4.26 -5.28 -18.86
C PRO A 13 -4.16 -4.32 -17.67
N VAL A 14 -5.10 -3.39 -17.54
CA VAL A 14 -5.15 -2.42 -16.44
C VAL A 14 -5.39 -3.08 -15.07
N PHE A 15 -5.97 -4.28 -15.02
CA PHE A 15 -6.08 -5.06 -13.78
C PHE A 15 -4.70 -5.47 -13.27
N TRP A 16 -3.84 -5.93 -14.15
CA TRP A 16 -2.48 -6.33 -13.80
C TRP A 16 -1.64 -5.13 -13.37
N ALA A 17 -1.81 -3.97 -14.00
CA ALA A 17 -1.18 -2.73 -13.55
C ALA A 17 -1.66 -2.32 -12.14
N LYS A 18 -2.96 -2.40 -11.89
CA LYS A 18 -3.57 -2.15 -10.58
C LYS A 18 -3.05 -3.12 -9.50
N LEU A 19 -2.86 -4.39 -9.85
CA LEU A 19 -2.31 -5.42 -8.96
C LEU A 19 -0.81 -5.24 -8.73
N ALA A 20 -0.06 -4.78 -9.73
CA ALA A 20 1.38 -4.57 -9.64
C ALA A 20 1.77 -3.54 -8.57
N LEU A 21 0.92 -2.54 -8.31
CA LEU A 21 1.16 -1.55 -7.24
C LEU A 21 1.26 -2.21 -5.85
N PRO A 22 0.23 -2.85 -5.28
CA PRO A 22 0.33 -3.45 -3.96
C PRO A 22 1.36 -4.59 -3.90
N VAL A 23 1.58 -5.34 -4.99
CA VAL A 23 2.63 -6.38 -5.05
C VAL A 23 4.03 -5.75 -4.90
N SER A 24 4.34 -4.73 -5.69
CA SER A 24 5.63 -4.05 -5.62
C SER A 24 5.83 -3.32 -4.29
N MET A 25 4.77 -2.73 -3.73
CA MET A 25 4.79 -2.13 -2.39
C MET A 25 5.05 -3.16 -1.29
N THR A 26 4.48 -4.36 -1.41
CA THR A 26 4.73 -5.46 -0.48
C THR A 26 6.19 -5.91 -0.57
N ALA A 27 6.71 -6.15 -1.78
CA ALA A 27 8.10 -6.58 -1.97
C ALA A 27 9.11 -5.54 -1.46
N ALA A 28 8.91 -4.26 -1.79
CA ALA A 28 9.76 -3.18 -1.30
C ALA A 28 9.61 -2.97 0.21
N GLY A 29 8.39 -3.09 0.76
CA GLY A 29 8.14 -3.03 2.20
C GLY A 29 8.88 -4.11 2.98
N VAL A 30 8.88 -5.35 2.49
CA VAL A 30 9.68 -6.45 3.05
C VAL A 30 11.17 -6.10 3.00
N ALA A 31 11.68 -5.62 1.86
CA ALA A 31 13.09 -5.26 1.72
C ALA A 31 13.54 -4.15 2.68
N VAL A 32 12.70 -3.14 2.91
CA VAL A 32 12.97 -2.07 3.88
C VAL A 32 12.88 -2.61 5.31
N LEU A 33 11.83 -3.37 5.64
CA LEU A 33 11.59 -3.87 7.00
C LEU A 33 12.69 -4.83 7.45
N SER A 34 13.10 -5.78 6.60
CA SER A 34 14.18 -6.73 6.87
C SER A 34 15.55 -6.07 7.08
N ARG A 35 15.77 -4.88 6.50
CA ARG A 35 16.99 -4.10 6.74
C ARG A 35 16.90 -3.29 8.02
N LEU A 36 15.72 -2.76 8.36
CA LEU A 36 15.49 -2.04 9.62
C LEU A 36 15.56 -2.95 10.86
N SER A 37 15.33 -4.25 10.69
CA SER A 37 15.52 -5.25 11.76
C SER A 37 16.99 -5.60 12.03
N GLN A 38 17.93 -5.12 11.21
CA GLN A 38 19.35 -5.44 11.34
C GLN A 38 20.16 -4.16 11.64
N PRO A 39 20.83 -4.07 12.79
CA PRO A 39 21.70 -2.93 13.10
C PRO A 39 22.82 -2.78 12.06
N GLY A 40 23.13 -1.54 11.66
CA GLY A 40 24.24 -1.22 10.76
C GLY A 40 24.01 -1.53 9.27
N VAL A 41 22.90 -2.16 8.89
CA VAL A 41 22.61 -2.44 7.48
C VAL A 41 22.08 -1.19 6.78
N PRO A 42 22.65 -0.79 5.63
CA PRO A 42 22.19 0.40 4.90
C PRO A 42 20.78 0.19 4.34
N THR A 43 19.92 1.20 4.48
CA THR A 43 18.51 1.16 4.04
C THR A 43 18.22 1.97 2.78
N GLU A 44 19.17 2.80 2.32
CA GLU A 44 18.96 3.77 1.22
C GLU A 44 18.43 3.14 -0.07
N ARG A 45 19.05 2.04 -0.52
CA ARG A 45 18.61 1.35 -1.75
C ARG A 45 17.19 0.78 -1.60
N ALA A 46 16.83 0.28 -0.42
CA ALA A 46 15.50 -0.26 -0.17
C ALA A 46 14.44 0.85 -0.18
N TRP A 47 14.75 2.02 0.40
CA TRP A 47 13.88 3.19 0.32
C TRP A 47 13.71 3.68 -1.12
N LYS A 48 14.79 3.73 -1.91
CA LYS A 48 14.69 4.06 -3.35
C LYS A 48 13.77 3.09 -4.08
N LEU A 49 13.90 1.78 -3.83
CA LEU A 49 13.03 0.75 -4.42
C LEU A 49 11.56 0.91 -3.99
N LEU A 50 11.29 1.39 -2.78
CA LEU A 50 9.95 1.72 -2.32
C LEU A 50 9.36 2.94 -3.04
N CYS A 51 10.17 3.96 -3.32
CA CYS A 51 9.70 5.16 -4.01
C CYS A 51 9.35 4.91 -5.49
N VAL A 52 10.01 3.97 -6.16
CA VAL A 52 9.79 3.67 -7.60
C VAL A 52 8.31 3.42 -7.94
N PRO A 53 7.60 2.44 -7.34
CA PRO A 53 6.20 2.17 -7.69
C PRO A 53 5.25 3.33 -7.34
N ILE A 54 5.54 4.12 -6.30
CA ILE A 54 4.76 5.32 -5.94
C ILE A 54 4.86 6.38 -7.04
N VAL A 55 6.08 6.65 -7.50
CA VAL A 55 6.30 7.62 -8.59
C VAL A 55 5.65 7.13 -9.88
N LEU A 56 5.83 5.86 -10.23
CA LEU A 56 5.25 5.30 -11.46
C LEU A 56 3.72 5.36 -11.47
N VAL A 57 3.06 5.07 -10.34
CA VAL A 57 1.60 5.14 -10.28
C VAL A 57 1.08 6.58 -10.31
N TRP A 58 1.79 7.53 -9.71
CA TRP A 58 1.41 8.93 -9.81
C TRP A 58 1.61 9.50 -11.21
N LEU A 59 2.69 9.13 -11.90
CA LEU A 59 2.89 9.51 -13.30
C LEU A 59 1.79 8.94 -14.20
N SER A 60 1.38 7.68 -13.99
CA SER A 60 0.28 7.10 -14.77
C SER A 60 -1.07 7.77 -14.47
N ALA A 61 -1.34 8.10 -13.20
CA ALA A 61 -2.52 8.86 -12.81
C ALA A 61 -2.56 10.26 -13.45
N LEU A 62 -1.43 10.98 -13.41
CA LEU A 62 -1.31 12.30 -14.02
C LEU A 62 -1.51 12.24 -15.55
N ALA A 63 -0.94 11.24 -16.22
CA ALA A 63 -1.13 11.05 -17.66
C ALA A 63 -2.62 10.81 -18.01
N VAL A 64 -3.33 9.99 -17.22
CA VAL A 64 -4.76 9.75 -17.41
C VAL A 64 -5.58 11.02 -17.17
N LEU A 65 -5.29 11.78 -16.11
CA LEU A 65 -5.99 13.03 -15.80
C LEU A 65 -5.74 14.12 -16.84
N ALA A 66 -4.52 14.20 -17.37
CA ALA A 66 -4.17 15.16 -18.41
C ALA A 66 -4.96 14.91 -19.70
N GLY A 67 -5.17 13.64 -20.07
CA GLY A 67 -5.97 13.24 -21.23
C GLY A 67 -7.49 13.30 -21.02
N ALA A 68 -7.97 13.45 -19.79
CA ALA A 68 -9.40 13.44 -19.47
C ALA A 68 -10.02 14.85 -19.55
N PRO A 69 -11.26 14.98 -20.08
CA PRO A 69 -12.04 16.21 -19.98
C PRO A 69 -12.20 16.66 -18.53
N ALA A 70 -12.13 17.98 -18.29
CA ALA A 70 -12.24 18.57 -16.94
C ALA A 70 -13.39 18.01 -16.08
N PRO A 71 -14.65 17.87 -16.58
CA PRO A 71 -15.75 17.39 -15.75
C PRO A 71 -15.63 15.91 -15.33
N MET A 72 -14.81 15.10 -16.02
CA MET A 72 -14.62 13.68 -15.71
C MET A 72 -13.46 13.41 -14.73
N ARG A 73 -12.58 14.39 -14.50
CA ARG A 73 -11.38 14.21 -13.67
C ARG A 73 -11.71 13.85 -12.23
N GLU A 74 -12.73 14.50 -11.66
CA GLU A 74 -13.16 14.23 -10.30
C GLU A 74 -13.68 12.80 -10.15
N ALA A 75 -14.51 12.35 -11.09
CA ALA A 75 -15.02 10.98 -11.11
C ALA A 75 -13.90 9.92 -11.22
N LEU A 76 -12.82 10.22 -11.95
CA LEU A 76 -11.66 9.33 -12.07
C LEU A 76 -10.84 9.22 -10.77
N ILE A 77 -10.83 10.26 -9.94
CA ILE A 77 -10.14 10.27 -8.65
C ILE A 77 -11.03 9.65 -7.57
N LEU A 78 -12.25 10.17 -7.40
CA LEU A 78 -13.15 9.74 -6.33
C LEU A 78 -13.73 8.34 -6.57
N GLY A 79 -14.01 7.99 -7.83
CA GLY A 79 -14.79 6.79 -8.15
C GLY A 79 -16.11 6.72 -7.38
N HIS A 80 -16.72 5.53 -7.34
CA HIS A 80 -17.94 5.30 -6.57
C HIS A 80 -17.68 4.70 -5.19
N THR A 81 -16.47 4.17 -4.97
CA THR A 81 -16.18 3.29 -3.82
C THR A 81 -15.07 3.78 -2.89
N TRP A 82 -14.60 5.03 -2.98
CA TRP A 82 -13.41 5.49 -2.23
C TRP A 82 -13.51 5.28 -0.70
N ARG A 83 -14.67 5.58 -0.09
CA ARG A 83 -14.88 5.40 1.37
C ARG A 83 -14.78 3.93 1.77
N ALA A 84 -15.44 3.06 0.99
CA ALA A 84 -15.41 1.63 1.22
C ALA A 84 -14.00 1.07 0.98
N CYS A 85 -13.28 1.57 -0.02
CA CYS A 85 -11.90 1.19 -0.32
C CYS A 85 -10.99 1.44 0.88
N LEU A 86 -11.02 2.65 1.45
CA LEU A 86 -10.19 3.00 2.60
C LEU A 86 -10.51 2.10 3.80
N ALA A 87 -11.79 1.96 4.14
CA ALA A 87 -12.21 1.13 5.26
C ALA A 87 -11.76 -0.32 5.10
N HIS A 88 -11.94 -0.91 3.92
CA HIS A 88 -11.57 -2.30 3.67
C HIS A 88 -10.06 -2.53 3.67
N ILE A 89 -9.24 -1.62 3.11
CA ILE A 89 -7.79 -1.75 3.14
C ILE A 89 -7.30 -1.73 4.60
N VAL A 90 -7.79 -0.79 5.39
CA VAL A 90 -7.44 -0.69 6.81
C VAL A 90 -7.86 -1.95 7.57
N GLN A 91 -9.11 -2.39 7.42
CA GLN A 91 -9.61 -3.61 8.08
C GLN A 91 -8.81 -4.86 7.70
N LEU A 92 -8.51 -5.04 6.41
CA LEU A 92 -7.72 -6.17 5.91
C LEU A 92 -6.26 -6.12 6.36
N SER A 93 -5.73 -4.92 6.66
CA SER A 93 -4.36 -4.76 7.14
C SER A 93 -4.17 -5.15 8.62
N ILE A 94 -5.23 -5.14 9.44
CA ILE A 94 -5.17 -5.42 10.89
C ILE A 94 -4.43 -6.72 11.24
N PRO A 95 -4.79 -7.90 10.69
CA PRO A 95 -4.12 -9.15 11.06
C PRO A 95 -2.64 -9.15 10.66
N GLY A 96 -2.32 -8.64 9.46
CA GLY A 96 -0.93 -8.51 9.01
C GLY A 96 -0.14 -7.53 9.87
N PHE A 97 -0.75 -6.43 10.28
CA PHE A 97 -0.13 -5.43 11.15
C PHE A 97 0.21 -6.01 12.51
N ALA A 98 -0.72 -6.71 13.15
CA ALA A 98 -0.49 -7.34 14.45
C ALA A 98 0.65 -8.37 14.38
N ALA A 99 0.62 -9.26 13.38
CA ALA A 99 1.65 -10.29 13.19
C ALA A 99 3.04 -9.68 12.96
N LEU A 100 3.15 -8.71 12.05
CA LEU A 100 4.42 -8.05 11.74
C LEU A 100 4.92 -7.21 12.92
N LEU A 101 4.04 -6.55 13.67
CA LEU A 101 4.41 -5.79 14.85
C LEU A 101 4.99 -6.71 15.93
N ILE A 102 4.34 -7.85 16.20
CA ILE A 102 4.85 -8.86 17.15
C ILE A 102 6.22 -9.38 16.70
N ALA A 103 6.38 -9.72 15.42
CA ALA A 103 7.67 -10.17 14.88
C ALA A 103 8.77 -9.10 15.05
N MET A 104 8.48 -7.84 14.73
CA MET A 104 9.44 -6.74 14.83
C MET A 104 9.84 -6.39 16.26
N ARG A 105 8.97 -6.63 17.26
CA ARG A 105 9.31 -6.40 18.67
C ARG A 105 10.50 -7.25 19.13
N GLY A 106 10.66 -8.45 18.58
CA GLY A 106 11.80 -9.33 18.89
C GLY A 106 13.12 -8.94 18.22
N LEU A 107 13.13 -7.98 17.29
CA LEU A 107 14.28 -7.73 16.39
C LEU A 107 15.11 -6.50 16.75
N ALA A 108 15.04 -6.01 17.99
CA ALA A 108 15.82 -4.87 18.52
C ALA A 108 16.09 -3.73 17.51
N PRO A 109 15.05 -3.18 16.83
CA PRO A 109 15.26 -2.20 15.77
C PRO A 109 15.81 -0.89 16.33
N THR A 110 16.89 -0.37 15.73
CA THR A 110 17.56 0.87 16.15
C THR A 110 16.73 2.15 15.87
N ARG A 111 15.74 2.06 14.99
CA ARG A 111 14.85 3.17 14.60
C ARG A 111 13.38 2.75 14.73
N PRO A 112 12.81 2.70 15.96
CA PRO A 112 11.52 2.06 16.20
C PRO A 112 10.33 2.78 15.54
N ALA A 113 10.39 4.10 15.35
CA ALA A 113 9.38 4.85 14.60
C ALA A 113 9.34 4.43 13.12
N LEU A 114 10.50 4.33 12.46
CA LEU A 114 10.60 3.91 11.07
C LEU A 114 10.26 2.43 10.90
N ALA A 115 10.72 1.57 11.81
CA ALA A 115 10.36 0.16 11.84
C ALA A 115 8.84 -0.03 11.95
N GLY A 116 8.21 0.72 12.85
CA GLY A 116 6.76 0.77 13.00
C GLY A 116 6.06 1.29 11.74
N ALA A 117 6.54 2.38 11.15
CA ALA A 117 5.98 2.94 9.91
C ALA A 117 6.02 1.94 8.75
N THR A 118 7.15 1.28 8.54
CA THR A 118 7.33 0.27 7.48
C THR A 118 6.50 -0.99 7.78
N THR A 119 6.37 -1.39 9.04
CA THR A 119 5.46 -2.48 9.46
C THR A 119 4.01 -2.17 9.07
N GLY A 120 3.57 -0.95 9.36
CA GLY A 120 2.27 -0.43 8.97
C GLY A 120 2.06 -0.38 7.47
N LEU A 121 3.03 0.16 6.74
CA LEU A 121 3.00 0.25 5.29
C LEU A 121 2.91 -1.15 4.64
N LEU A 122 3.73 -2.10 5.11
CA LEU A 122 3.72 -3.47 4.60
C LEU A 122 2.38 -4.16 4.87
N ALA A 123 1.83 -4.03 6.07
CA ALA A 123 0.51 -4.54 6.40
C ALA A 123 -0.59 -3.91 5.53
N GLY A 124 -0.51 -2.58 5.32
CA GLY A 124 -1.39 -1.85 4.42
C GLY A 124 -1.29 -2.33 2.97
N ALA A 125 -0.08 -2.59 2.48
CA ALA A 125 0.15 -3.09 1.13
C ALA A 125 -0.43 -4.49 0.92
N ILE A 126 -0.29 -5.39 1.91
CA ILE A 126 -0.92 -6.72 1.91
C ILE A 126 -2.45 -6.58 1.96
N GLY A 127 -2.99 -5.68 2.78
CA GLY A 127 -4.42 -5.39 2.83
C GLY A 127 -4.96 -4.86 1.49
N ALA A 128 -4.21 -3.97 0.84
CA ALA A 128 -4.53 -3.45 -0.49
C ALA A 128 -4.43 -4.52 -1.58
N LEU A 129 -3.48 -5.45 -1.48
CA LEU A 129 -3.37 -6.61 -2.38
C LEU A 129 -4.62 -7.48 -2.31
N ALA A 130 -5.07 -7.82 -1.10
CA ALA A 130 -6.29 -8.60 -0.87
C ALA A 130 -7.55 -7.83 -1.33
N TYR A 131 -7.60 -6.52 -1.06
CA TYR A 131 -8.71 -5.67 -1.51
C TYR A 131 -8.77 -5.52 -3.03
N CYS A 132 -7.61 -5.50 -3.70
CA CYS A 132 -7.50 -5.29 -5.15
C CYS A 132 -8.32 -6.29 -5.96
N LEU A 133 -8.40 -7.53 -5.50
CA LEU A 133 -9.18 -8.60 -6.14
C LEU A 133 -10.69 -8.35 -6.09
N ARG A 134 -11.18 -7.56 -5.12
CA ARG A 134 -12.60 -7.26 -4.94
C ARG A 134 -13.00 -5.92 -5.53
N CYS A 135 -12.07 -4.97 -5.56
CA CYS A 135 -12.31 -3.60 -5.99
C CYS A 135 -12.74 -3.52 -7.47
N PRO A 136 -13.92 -2.95 -7.78
CA PRO A 136 -14.39 -2.81 -9.16
C PRO A 136 -13.73 -1.67 -9.94
N GLU A 137 -13.13 -0.70 -9.24
CA GLU A 137 -12.57 0.51 -9.84
C GLU A 137 -11.27 0.21 -10.60
N MET A 138 -11.18 0.63 -11.86
CA MET A 138 -10.00 0.37 -12.72
C MET A 138 -9.20 1.62 -13.04
N ALA A 139 -9.73 2.81 -12.75
CA ALA A 139 -9.11 4.08 -13.09
C ALA A 139 -7.77 4.29 -12.35
N PRO A 140 -6.63 4.49 -13.05
CA PRO A 140 -5.34 4.76 -12.43
C PRO A 140 -5.34 5.86 -11.37
N PRO A 141 -6.00 7.02 -11.58
CA PRO A 141 -6.08 8.06 -10.55
C PRO A 141 -6.74 7.58 -9.25
N PHE A 142 -7.77 6.73 -9.33
CA PHE A 142 -8.46 6.19 -8.16
C PHE A 142 -7.51 5.38 -7.28
N TRP A 143 -6.87 4.35 -7.82
CA TRP A 143 -6.02 3.47 -6.99
C TRP A 143 -4.67 4.14 -6.64
N ALA A 144 -4.16 5.06 -7.45
CA ALA A 144 -3.03 5.91 -7.10
C ALA A 144 -3.29 6.72 -5.81
N THR A 145 -4.49 7.26 -5.65
CA THR A 145 -4.86 8.07 -4.49
C THR A 145 -5.28 7.20 -3.32
N TRP A 146 -6.27 6.33 -3.51
CA TRP A 146 -6.94 5.68 -2.40
C TRP A 146 -6.25 4.42 -1.88
N TYR A 147 -5.46 3.72 -2.71
CA TYR A 147 -4.68 2.60 -2.19
C TYR A 147 -3.54 3.12 -1.33
N LEU A 148 -2.82 4.15 -1.81
CA LEU A 148 -1.75 4.78 -1.04
C LEU A 148 -2.29 5.45 0.22
N ALA A 149 -3.45 6.11 0.17
CA ALA A 149 -4.11 6.64 1.36
C ALA A 149 -4.54 5.53 2.34
N GLY A 150 -5.07 4.41 1.83
CA GLY A 150 -5.40 3.25 2.66
C GLY A 150 -4.17 2.62 3.32
N MET A 151 -3.02 2.59 2.63
CA MET A 151 -1.75 2.09 3.15
C MET A 151 -1.09 3.06 4.15
N SER A 152 -1.31 4.38 4.00
CA SER A 152 -0.70 5.38 4.88
C SER A 152 -1.29 5.37 6.28
N VAL A 153 -2.56 4.99 6.43
CA VAL A 153 -3.22 4.87 7.75
C VAL A 153 -2.49 3.88 8.68
N PRO A 154 -2.33 2.58 8.34
CA PRO A 154 -1.58 1.66 9.18
C PRO A 154 -0.10 2.06 9.29
N ALA A 155 0.50 2.69 8.27
CA ALA A 155 1.86 3.23 8.35
C ALA A 155 1.99 4.32 9.44
N LEU A 156 1.05 5.27 9.50
CA LEU A 156 1.03 6.31 10.53
C LEU A 156 0.79 5.72 11.93
N ILE A 157 -0.16 4.81 12.06
CA ILE A 157 -0.42 4.09 13.31
C ILE A 157 0.85 3.35 13.75
N GLY A 158 1.50 2.64 12.83
CA GLY A 158 2.77 1.97 13.06
C GLY A 158 3.87 2.92 13.51
N ALA A 159 4.00 4.10 12.91
CA ALA A 159 4.98 5.11 13.30
C ALA A 159 4.76 5.62 14.74
N LEU A 160 3.50 5.72 15.17
CA LEU A 160 3.12 6.18 16.52
C LEU A 160 3.24 5.08 17.58
N VAL A 161 2.93 3.83 17.23
CA VAL A 161 2.96 2.67 18.12
C VAL A 161 4.37 2.09 18.24
N GLY A 162 5.13 2.07 17.14
CA GLY A 162 6.48 1.48 17.06
C GLY A 162 7.42 1.93 18.18
N PRO A 163 7.56 3.24 18.46
CA PRO A 163 8.39 3.74 19.56
C PRO A 163 7.97 3.25 20.92
N ARG A 164 6.71 2.88 21.17
CA ARG A 164 6.27 2.35 22.46
C ARG A 164 6.34 0.84 22.52
N ALA A 165 6.01 0.16 21.42
CA ALA A 165 5.95 -1.29 21.35
C ALA A 165 7.34 -1.94 21.25
N MET A 166 8.31 -1.26 20.63
CA MET A 166 9.66 -1.77 20.35
C MET A 166 10.75 -1.15 21.23
N ARG A 167 10.35 -0.45 22.31
CA ARG A 167 11.28 -0.04 23.37
C ARG A 167 11.61 -1.26 24.21
N TRP A 168 12.90 -1.52 24.35
CA TRP A 168 13.48 -2.45 25.31
C TRP A 168 13.79 -1.69 26.59
#